data_AF-A0A7V6ZGZ4-F1
#
_entry.id   AF-A0A7V6ZGZ4-F1
#
_cell.length_a   1.000
_cell.length_b   1.000
_cell.length_c   1.000
_cell.angle_alpha   90.00
_cell.angle_beta   90.00
_cell.angle_gamma   90.00
#
_symmetry.space_group_name_H-M   'P 1'
#
loop_
_entity.id
_entity.type
_entity.pdbx_description
1 polymer ?
#
loop_
_entity_poly.entity_id
_entity_poly.type
_entity_poly.pdbx_seq_one_letter_code
_entity_poly.pdbx_strand_id
1 'polypeptide(L)' 'MGPRWRRKSSEKLRRGRLPAEGLAFVARDTDGRLVGTVRLWDIETGNGKRGLLLGPLAVDPARKSAGIGSALM' A
#
# COMPACT_ATOMS: atom_id res chain seq x y z
N MET A 1 12.39 2.24 3.77
CA MET A 1 11.71 0.92 3.85
C MET A 1 12.32 0.13 5.00
N GLY A 2 11.53 -0.58 5.81
CA GLY A 2 12.07 -1.32 6.97
C GLY A 2 13.05 -2.44 6.56
N PRO A 3 13.96 -2.84 7.46
CA PRO A 3 14.91 -3.92 7.18
C PRO A 3 14.17 -5.21 6.82
N ARG A 4 14.74 -5.99 5.90
CA ARG A 4 14.23 -7.31 5.46
C ARG A 4 12.79 -7.30 4.91
N TRP A 5 12.28 -6.15 4.43
CA TRP A 5 10.91 -6.05 3.89
C TRP A 5 10.60 -7.09 2.79
N ARG A 6 11.59 -7.46 1.97
CA ARG A 6 11.48 -8.48 0.92
C ARG A 6 11.17 -9.89 1.41
N ARG A 7 11.44 -10.18 2.69
CA ARG A 7 11.17 -11.49 3.31
C ARG A 7 9.77 -11.58 3.91
N LYS A 8 9.00 -10.48 3.96
CA LYS A 8 7.64 -10.49 4.50
C LYS A 8 6.71 -11.30 3.60
N SER A 9 5.78 -12.05 4.20
CA SER A 9 4.77 -12.82 3.46
C SER A 9 3.94 -11.94 2.52
N SER A 10 3.64 -10.69 2.93
CA SER A 10 2.96 -9.72 2.08
C SER A 10 3.73 -9.40 0.81
N GLU A 11 5.07 -9.40 0.83
CA GLU A 11 5.86 -9.18 -0.38
C GLU A 11 5.90 -10.42 -1.28
N LYS A 12 5.88 -11.62 -0.68
CA LYS A 12 5.76 -12.87 -1.44
C LYS A 12 4.44 -12.92 -2.22
N LEU A 13 3.34 -12.47 -1.63
CA LEU A 13 2.02 -12.40 -2.26
C LEU A 13 1.91 -11.39 -3.42
N ARG A 14 2.83 -10.43 -3.52
CA ARG A 14 2.85 -9.38 -4.55
C ARG A 14 3.73 -9.70 -5.75
N ARG A 15 4.74 -10.56 -5.56
CA ARG A 15 5.79 -10.81 -6.56
C ARG A 15 5.20 -11.28 -7.88
N GLY A 16 5.55 -10.60 -8.97
CA GLY A 16 5.12 -10.96 -10.32
C GLY A 16 3.65 -10.68 -10.63
N ARG A 17 2.96 -9.91 -9.79
CA ARG A 17 1.54 -9.57 -9.94
C ARG A 17 1.37 -8.07 -10.16
N LEU A 18 0.22 -7.68 -10.70
CA LEU A 18 -0.20 -6.29 -10.75
C LEU A 18 -1.01 -5.95 -9.49
N PRO A 19 -0.98 -4.68 -9.03
CA PRO A 19 -1.94 -4.20 -8.05
C PRO A 19 -3.38 -4.38 -8.55
N ALA A 20 -4.33 -4.42 -7.61
CA ALA A 20 -5.75 -4.45 -7.94
C ALA A 20 -6.13 -3.22 -8.76
N GLU A 21 -6.92 -3.45 -9.82
CA GLU A 21 -7.28 -2.43 -10.78
C GLU A 21 -8.03 -1.27 -10.12
N GLY A 22 -7.63 -0.03 -10.42
CA GLY A 22 -8.24 1.17 -9.83
C GLY A 22 -7.94 1.41 -8.34
N LEU A 23 -7.21 0.52 -7.67
CA LEU A 23 -6.97 0.57 -6.21
C LEU A 23 -5.51 0.88 -5.86
N ALA A 24 -4.93 1.81 -6.61
CA ALA A 24 -3.61 2.38 -6.35
C ALA A 24 -3.75 3.90 -6.18
N PHE A 25 -3.60 4.39 -4.95
CA PHE A 25 -3.83 5.78 -4.60
C PHE A 25 -2.55 6.50 -4.19
N VAL A 26 -2.55 7.81 -4.41
CA VAL A 26 -1.47 8.71 -4.05
C VAL A 26 -2.04 9.93 -3.33
N ALA A 27 -1.35 10.39 -2.30
CA ALA A 27 -1.61 11.66 -1.65
C ALA A 27 -0.59 12.68 -2.17
N ARG A 28 -1.09 13.84 -2.59
CA ARG A 28 -0.27 14.99 -2.97
C ARG A 28 -0.53 16.17 -2.04
N ASP A 29 0.50 16.96 -1.77
CA ASP A 29 0.32 18.24 -1.08
C ASP A 29 -0.13 19.35 -2.03
N THR A 30 -0.30 20.56 -1.50
CA THR A 30 -0.74 21.76 -2.24
C THR A 30 0.20 22.14 -3.38
N ASP A 31 1.47 21.79 -3.28
CA ASP A 31 2.48 22.04 -4.31
C ASP A 31 2.55 20.90 -5.33
N GLY A 32 1.66 19.90 -5.21
CA GLY A 32 1.60 18.72 -6.07
C GLY A 32 2.64 17.65 -5.74
N ARG A 33 3.40 17.77 -4.64
CA ARG A 33 4.43 16.79 -4.27
C ARG A 33 3.79 15.52 -3.72
N LEU A 34 4.34 14.37 -4.10
CA LEU A 34 3.90 13.08 -3.60
C LEU A 34 4.30 12.91 -2.12
N VAL A 35 3.31 12.84 -1.23
CA VAL A 35 3.53 12.73 0.23
C VAL A 35 3.02 11.42 0.82
N GLY A 36 2.32 10.59 0.03
CA GLY A 36 1.89 9.27 0.46
C GLY A 36 1.41 8.41 -0.70
N THR A 37 1.45 7.09 -0.50
CA THR A 37 1.00 6.10 -1.48
C THR A 37 0.39 4.90 -0.79
N VAL A 38 -0.64 4.31 -1.39
CA VAL A 38 -1.09 2.96 -1.06
C VAL A 38 -1.39 2.19 -2.34
N ARG A 39 -1.18 0.88 -2.32
CA ARG A 39 -1.62 -0.04 -3.37
C ARG A 39 -2.32 -1.21 -2.73
N LEU A 40 -3.46 -1.62 -3.26
CA LEU A 40 -4.16 -2.82 -2.83
C LEU A 40 -3.88 -3.94 -3.83
N TRP A 41 -3.98 -5.18 -3.37
CA TRP A 41 -3.69 -6.36 -4.17
C TRP A 41 -4.77 -7.40 -3.96
N ASP A 42 -5.33 -7.95 -5.03
CA ASP A 42 -6.24 -9.08 -4.91
C ASP A 42 -5.54 -10.24 -4.21
N ILE A 43 -6.23 -10.90 -3.29
CA ILE A 43 -5.77 -12.13 -2.66
C ILE A 43 -6.96 -13.09 -2.51
N GLU A 44 -6.63 -14.36 -2.34
CA GLU A 44 -7.58 -15.38 -1.93
C GLU A 44 -7.08 -15.99 -0.61
N THR A 45 -7.99 -16.16 0.34
CA THR A 45 -7.71 -16.83 1.61
C THR A 45 -7.79 -18.34 1.44
N GLY A 46 -7.23 -19.11 2.39
CA GLY A 46 -7.21 -20.57 2.28
C GLY A 46 -8.58 -21.27 2.21
N ASN A 47 -9.66 -20.56 2.54
CA ASN A 47 -11.05 -21.03 2.37
C ASN A 47 -11.73 -20.49 1.09
N GLY A 48 -10.97 -19.98 0.13
CA GLY A 48 -11.47 -19.51 -1.16
C GLY A 48 -12.14 -18.13 -1.15
N LYS A 49 -12.13 -17.39 -0.02
CA LYS A 49 -12.70 -16.04 0.02
C LYS A 49 -11.75 -15.04 -0.64
N ARG A 50 -12.30 -14.21 -1.53
CA ARG A 50 -11.58 -13.10 -2.15
C ARG A 50 -11.46 -11.94 -1.17
N GLY A 51 -10.34 -11.24 -1.23
CA GLY A 51 -10.10 -10.04 -0.43
C GLY A 51 -8.99 -9.18 -1.01
N LEU A 52 -8.70 -8.08 -0.33
CA LEU A 52 -7.64 -7.15 -0.70
C LEU A 52 -6.56 -7.11 0.37
N LEU A 53 -5.31 -7.32 -0.05
CA LEU A 53 -4.13 -7.09 0.77
C LEU A 53 -3.75 -5.61 0.68
N LEU A 54 -3.86 -4.92 1.81
CA LEU A 54 -3.44 -3.53 1.93
C LEU A 54 -1.91 -3.39 1.81
N GLY A 55 -1.49 -2.48 0.94
CA GLY A 55 -0.15 -1.92 0.90
C GLY A 55 0.75 -2.48 -0.20
N PRO A 56 1.97 -1.91 -0.36
CA PRO A 56 2.63 -1.08 0.63
C PRO A 56 1.94 0.28 0.84
N LEU A 57 1.77 0.66 2.11
CA LEU A 57 1.37 2.01 2.53
C LEU A 57 2.62 2.74 2.97
N ALA A 58 2.84 3.93 2.43
CA ALA A 58 3.95 4.80 2.78
C ALA A 58 3.47 6.24 2.89
N VAL A 59 4.01 6.97 3.85
CA VAL A 59 3.81 8.40 4.04
C VAL A 59 5.19 9.01 4.21
N ASP A 60 5.39 10.20 3.65
CA ASP A 60 6.60 10.99 3.84
C ASP A 60 6.89 11.13 5.36
N PRO A 61 8.10 10.80 5.83
CA PRO A 61 8.46 10.93 7.24
C PRO A 61 8.21 12.32 7.84
N ALA A 62 8.38 13.39 7.05
CA ALA A 62 8.13 14.76 7.48
C ALA A 62 6.64 15.07 7.68
N ARG A 63 5.74 14.20 7.19
CA ARG A 63 4.28 14.29 7.34
C ARG A 63 3.72 13.18 8.24
N LYS A 64 4.57 12.54 9.05
CA LYS A 64 4.14 11.51 9.99
C LYS A 64 3.09 12.06 10.95
N SER A 65 2.09 11.23 11.28
CA SER A 65 0.98 11.58 12.17
C SER A 65 0.02 12.67 11.66
N ALA A 66 0.15 13.12 10.40
CA ALA A 66 -0.76 14.10 9.80
C ALA A 66 -2.05 13.50 9.20
N GLY A 67 -2.43 12.28 9.57
CA GLY A 67 -3.65 11.61 9.07
C GLY A 67 -3.61 11.09 7.63
N ILE A 68 -2.54 11.35 6.86
CA ILE A 68 -2.42 10.94 5.43
C ILE A 68 -2.63 9.43 5.23
N GLY A 69 -2.07 8.61 6.12
CA GLY A 69 -2.20 7.16 6.02
C GLY A 69 -3.65 6.69 6.11
N SER A 70 -4.42 7.29 7.02
CA SER A 70 -5.86 7.01 7.17
C SER A 70 -6.65 7.54 5.99
N ALA A 71 -6.32 8.72 5.46
CA ALA A 71 -7.01 9.28 4.29
C ALA A 71 -6.80 8.47 2.99
N LEU A 72 -5.76 7.64 2.94
CA LEU A 72 -5.50 6.73 1.81
C LEU A 72 -6.27 5.40 1.89
N MET A 73 -6.97 5.12 3.00
CA MET A 73 -7.67 3.85 3.27
C MET A 73 -9.16 4.07 3.48
#